data_AF-A0A1F2TJQ7-F1
#
_entry.id   AF-A0A1F2TJQ7-F1
#
_cell.length_a   1.000
_cell.length_b   1.000
_cell.length_c   1.000
_cell.angle_alpha   90.00
_cell.angle_beta   90.00
_cell.angle_gamma   90.00
#
_symmetry.space_group_name_H-M   'P 1'
#
loop_
_entity.id
_entity.type
_entity.pdbx_description
1 polymer ?
#
loop_
_entity_poly.entity_id
_entity_poly.type
_entity_poly.pdbx_seq_one_letter_code
_entity_poly.pdbx_strand_id
1 'polypeptide(L)'
;MHYRLLEDPSYASFCDINTTVSCTQAYLSQYGSVSGVPVALAGVLFFALVLVLAGLAGRRASASSENAPGYIFALSTVGLAMVLYLGWASYFVLKAFCVLCAITYVAVIAIFIISGGATTFPMTTLPRRALRDLRTLVTSPIALVVLLLFLGGAGALLAYFPHAGGSTQGAAPSYPPLTSEQRVSLEKWWDVQPKIDIPIPDQHVKVVVLKFSDYMCPHCRQSEELYRSIFARYEAAGKLKYLFKHFPLEPECNSNAPAGTHFASCEASAAVVMARPAGKEEALSDWIFTNQAGLTVSAVKQAARDVAGVTNFDERYAGALQEVKMDASLGGLLQVGSTPTYFINGRRVVGVYPPQAIEGIIELELKRAK
;
A
#
# COMPACT_ATOMS: atom_id res chain seq x y z
N MET A 1 9.82 0.65 -11.71
CA MET A 1 8.45 0.98 -11.25
C MET A 1 8.38 0.99 -9.73
N HIS A 2 8.45 -0.15 -9.02
CA HIS A 2 8.45 -0.18 -7.55
C HIS A 2 9.44 0.81 -6.89
N TYR A 3 10.68 0.83 -7.37
CA TYR A 3 11.69 1.78 -6.90
C TYR A 3 11.26 3.25 -7.04
N ARG A 4 10.69 3.62 -8.19
CA ARG A 4 10.18 4.99 -8.43
C ARG A 4 8.92 5.32 -7.64
N LEU A 5 8.06 4.36 -7.34
CA LEU A 5 6.93 4.59 -6.43
C LEU A 5 7.36 4.85 -5.00
N LEU A 6 8.51 4.31 -4.58
CA LEU A 6 9.08 4.57 -3.25
C LEU A 6 9.85 5.88 -3.19
N GLU A 7 10.48 6.30 -4.29
CA GLU A 7 11.30 7.53 -4.33
C GLU A 7 10.56 8.77 -4.86
N ASP A 8 9.61 8.60 -5.77
CA ASP A 8 8.89 9.68 -6.45
C ASP A 8 7.37 9.62 -6.15
N PRO A 9 6.88 10.53 -5.31
CA PRO A 9 5.46 10.69 -4.94
C PRO A 9 4.51 10.87 -6.12
N SER A 10 5.03 11.48 -7.19
CA SER A 10 4.27 11.94 -8.36
C SER A 10 4.28 10.92 -9.49
N TYR A 11 5.01 9.82 -9.32
CA TYR A 11 5.11 8.77 -10.31
C TYR A 11 3.77 8.03 -10.43
N ALA A 12 2.99 8.39 -11.44
CA ALA A 12 1.90 7.55 -11.93
C ALA A 12 2.50 6.40 -12.74
N SER A 13 2.07 5.17 -12.47
CA SER A 13 2.53 4.05 -13.28
C SER A 13 1.96 4.18 -14.68
N PHE A 14 2.79 3.97 -15.71
CA PHE A 14 2.34 4.00 -17.11
C PHE A 14 1.23 2.98 -17.44
N CYS A 15 0.98 2.00 -16.56
CA CYS A 15 -0.08 1.01 -16.66
C CYS A 15 -1.29 1.30 -15.75
N ASP A 16 -1.37 2.48 -15.13
CA ASP A 16 -2.57 2.94 -14.42
C ASP A 16 -3.54 3.55 -15.45
N ILE A 17 -4.48 2.75 -15.95
CA ILE A 17 -5.44 3.15 -16.99
C ILE A 17 -6.73 3.68 -16.36
N ASN A 18 -7.19 3.03 -15.29
CA ASN A 18 -8.38 3.42 -14.53
C ASN A 18 -8.32 2.81 -13.11
N THR A 19 -9.38 2.99 -12.32
CA THR A 19 -9.46 2.48 -10.93
C THR A 19 -9.46 0.95 -10.85
N THR A 20 -9.91 0.24 -11.88
CA THR A 20 -9.89 -1.22 -11.97
C THR A 20 -8.59 -1.74 -12.56
N VAL A 21 -7.93 -1.00 -13.45
CA VAL A 21 -6.64 -1.36 -14.06
C VAL A 21 -5.57 -0.42 -13.52
N SER A 22 -5.05 -0.76 -12.34
CA SER A 22 -4.01 -0.01 -11.65
C SER A 22 -2.91 -0.90 -11.10
N CYS A 23 -1.69 -0.66 -11.56
CA CYS A 23 -0.49 -1.29 -11.03
C CYS A 23 -0.08 -0.67 -9.70
N THR A 24 -0.37 0.62 -9.50
CA THR A 24 -0.11 1.34 -8.24
C THR A 24 -0.95 0.79 -7.09
N GLN A 25 -2.24 0.51 -7.31
CA GLN A 25 -3.08 -0.10 -6.27
C GLN A 25 -2.62 -1.51 -5.87
N ALA A 26 -2.30 -2.36 -6.86
CA ALA A 26 -1.78 -3.69 -6.56
C ALA A 26 -0.46 -3.63 -5.78
N TYR A 27 0.39 -2.66 -6.10
CA TYR A 27 1.68 -2.48 -5.43
C TYR A 27 1.56 -1.98 -3.99
N LEU A 28 0.77 -0.94 -3.76
CA LEU A 28 0.62 -0.33 -2.43
C LEU A 28 -0.24 -1.19 -1.48
N SER A 29 -0.84 -2.26 -1.99
CA SER A 29 -1.60 -3.20 -1.18
C SER A 29 -0.70 -4.00 -0.22
N GLN A 30 -1.32 -4.58 0.81
CA GLN A 30 -0.66 -5.55 1.70
C GLN A 30 -0.04 -6.76 0.96
N TYR A 31 -0.51 -7.06 -0.26
CA TYR A 31 0.01 -8.16 -1.08
C TYR A 31 1.23 -7.76 -1.92
N GLY A 32 1.56 -6.46 -2.00
CA GLY A 32 2.73 -5.95 -2.73
C GLY A 32 4.05 -6.11 -1.97
N SER A 33 4.00 -6.44 -0.68
CA SER A 33 5.20 -6.70 0.15
C SER A 33 4.97 -7.82 1.16
N VAL A 34 6.04 -8.54 1.50
CA VAL A 34 6.04 -9.58 2.55
C VAL A 34 7.15 -9.23 3.53
N SER A 35 6.80 -8.98 4.79
CA SER A 35 7.76 -8.54 5.84
C SER A 35 8.60 -7.32 5.43
N GLY A 36 7.99 -6.37 4.70
CA GLY A 36 8.66 -5.16 4.22
C GLY A 36 9.49 -5.34 2.94
N VAL A 37 9.66 -6.57 2.45
CA VAL A 37 10.34 -6.87 1.18
C VAL A 37 9.32 -6.87 0.04
N PRO A 38 9.50 -6.09 -1.03
CA PRO A 38 8.54 -6.05 -2.13
C PRO A 38 8.50 -7.36 -2.91
N VAL A 39 7.29 -7.81 -3.26
CA VAL A 39 7.08 -9.08 -3.98
C VAL A 39 7.71 -9.06 -5.38
N ALA A 40 7.80 -7.89 -6.03
CA ALA A 40 8.49 -7.76 -7.31
C ALA A 40 9.98 -8.14 -7.22
N LEU A 41 10.62 -7.95 -6.07
CA LEU A 41 12.02 -8.31 -5.88
C LEU A 41 12.18 -9.84 -5.89
N ALA A 42 11.28 -10.57 -5.23
CA ALA A 42 11.22 -12.03 -5.32
C ALA A 42 10.99 -12.49 -6.77
N GLY A 43 10.13 -11.79 -7.53
CA GLY A 43 9.92 -12.04 -8.96
C GLY A 43 11.19 -11.85 -9.79
N VAL A 44 11.94 -10.76 -9.59
CA VAL A 44 13.22 -10.51 -10.28
C VAL A 44 14.23 -11.60 -9.97
N LEU A 45 14.37 -11.98 -8.69
CA LEU A 45 15.28 -13.05 -8.26
C LEU A 45 14.89 -14.40 -8.88
N PHE A 46 13.59 -14.70 -8.95
CA PHE A 46 13.08 -15.90 -9.61
C PHE A 46 13.47 -15.94 -11.10
N PHE A 47 13.19 -14.88 -11.86
CA PHE A 47 13.51 -14.86 -13.29
C PHE A 47 15.02 -14.87 -13.55
N ALA A 48 15.81 -14.20 -12.71
CA ALA A 48 17.26 -14.24 -12.78
C ALA A 48 17.79 -15.67 -12.53
N LEU A 49 17.25 -16.39 -11.54
CA LEU A 49 17.62 -17.77 -11.26
C LEU A 49 17.26 -18.71 -12.41
N VAL A 50 16.06 -18.57 -12.99
CA VAL A 50 15.65 -19.34 -14.17
C VAL A 50 16.59 -19.09 -15.35
N LEU A 51 16.98 -17.83 -15.60
CA LEU A 51 17.94 -17.48 -16.66
C LEU A 51 19.33 -18.08 -16.41
N VAL A 52 19.81 -18.06 -15.18
CA VAL A 52 21.09 -18.69 -14.81
C VAL A 52 21.02 -20.20 -15.07
N LEU A 53 19.97 -20.89 -14.61
CA LEU A 53 19.79 -22.32 -14.82
C LEU A 53 19.69 -22.68 -16.31
N ALA A 54 18.91 -21.92 -17.08
CA ALA A 54 18.78 -22.12 -18.52
C ALA A 54 20.10 -21.83 -19.27
N GLY A 55 20.82 -20.78 -18.89
CA GLY A 55 22.11 -20.42 -19.48
C GLY A 55 23.22 -21.42 -19.20
N LEU A 56 23.26 -21.97 -17.99
CA LEU A 56 24.17 -23.07 -17.63
C LEU A 56 23.83 -24.35 -18.39
N ALA A 57 22.55 -24.62 -18.64
CA ALA A 57 22.13 -25.77 -19.44
C ALA A 57 22.47 -25.62 -20.94
N GLY A 58 22.40 -24.39 -21.49
CA GLY A 58 22.70 -24.11 -22.89
C GLY A 58 24.18 -24.17 -23.26
N ARG A 59 25.08 -24.01 -22.28
CA ARG A 59 26.54 -24.15 -22.48
C ARG A 59 26.92 -25.64 -22.41
N ARG A 60 26.85 -26.31 -23.57
CA ARG A 60 27.16 -27.73 -23.79
C ARG A 60 28.38 -28.20 -22.97
N ALA A 61 28.16 -29.25 -22.16
CA ALA A 61 29.11 -30.28 -21.65
C ALA A 61 29.10 -30.55 -20.13
N SER A 62 27.93 -30.66 -19.47
CA SER A 62 27.88 -31.38 -18.19
C SER A 62 26.56 -32.11 -18.01
N ALA A 63 26.57 -33.25 -17.29
CA ALA A 63 25.37 -34.01 -16.92
C ALA A 63 24.30 -33.19 -16.17
N SER A 64 24.64 -31.98 -15.71
CA SER A 64 23.70 -31.05 -15.06
C SER A 64 22.77 -30.35 -16.05
N SER A 65 23.11 -30.25 -17.34
CA SER A 65 22.23 -29.65 -18.36
C SER A 65 20.94 -30.45 -18.59
N GLU A 66 20.99 -31.77 -18.39
CA GLU A 66 19.81 -32.64 -18.49
C GLU A 66 18.86 -32.48 -17.29
N ASN A 67 19.38 -32.05 -16.13
CA ASN A 67 18.60 -31.88 -14.91
C ASN A 67 17.95 -30.49 -14.80
N ALA A 68 18.45 -29.51 -15.56
CA ALA A 68 17.99 -28.12 -15.51
C ALA A 68 16.48 -27.93 -15.77
N PRO A 69 15.84 -28.62 -16.74
CA PRO A 69 14.38 -28.55 -16.91
C PRO A 69 13.62 -28.96 -15.64
N GLY A 70 14.10 -30.00 -14.94
CA GLY A 70 13.48 -30.45 -13.68
C GLY A 70 13.63 -29.43 -12.55
N TYR A 71 14.79 -28.77 -12.43
CA TYR A 71 14.99 -27.70 -11.44
C TYR A 71 14.11 -26.49 -11.72
N ILE A 72 14.02 -26.07 -12.99
CA ILE A 72 13.14 -24.98 -13.42
C ILE A 72 11.68 -25.36 -13.18
N PHE A 73 11.29 -26.62 -13.44
CA PHE A 73 9.94 -27.09 -13.20
C PHE A 73 9.58 -27.06 -11.71
N ALA A 74 10.46 -27.57 -10.83
CA ALA A 74 10.26 -27.50 -9.38
C ALA A 74 10.12 -26.05 -8.88
N LEU A 75 11.03 -25.16 -9.31
CA LEU A 75 10.98 -23.75 -8.94
C LEU A 75 9.72 -23.05 -9.47
N SER A 76 9.36 -23.32 -10.73
CA SER A 76 8.16 -22.76 -11.37
C SER A 76 6.85 -23.29 -10.78
N THR A 77 6.87 -24.44 -10.08
CA THR A 77 5.70 -24.93 -9.34
C THR A 77 5.41 -24.03 -8.14
N VAL A 78 6.46 -23.66 -7.38
CA VAL A 78 6.35 -22.68 -6.28
C VAL A 78 5.95 -21.32 -6.84
N GLY A 79 6.57 -20.89 -7.93
CA GLY A 79 6.22 -19.67 -8.65
C GLY A 79 4.74 -19.66 -9.08
N LEU A 80 4.25 -20.77 -9.63
CA LEU A 80 2.86 -20.93 -10.08
C LEU A 80 1.87 -20.78 -8.91
N ALA A 81 2.14 -21.44 -7.79
CA ALA A 81 1.32 -21.31 -6.59
C ALA A 81 1.27 -19.84 -6.11
N MET A 82 2.41 -19.15 -6.10
CA MET A 82 2.50 -17.75 -5.70
C MET A 82 1.75 -16.82 -6.66
N VAL A 83 1.90 -16.98 -7.98
CA VAL A 83 1.20 -16.11 -8.95
C VAL A 83 -0.31 -16.37 -8.97
N LEU A 84 -0.76 -17.61 -8.72
CA LEU A 84 -2.18 -17.91 -8.56
C LEU A 84 -2.75 -17.25 -7.31
N TYR A 85 -2.01 -17.28 -6.19
CA TYR A 85 -2.38 -16.58 -4.96
C TYR A 85 -2.46 -15.05 -5.16
N LEU A 86 -1.43 -14.45 -5.76
CA LEU A 86 -1.41 -13.01 -6.03
C LEU A 86 -2.44 -12.60 -7.09
N GLY A 87 -2.70 -13.45 -8.07
CA GLY A 87 -3.77 -13.26 -9.05
C GLY A 87 -5.16 -13.28 -8.39
N TRP A 88 -5.39 -14.22 -7.48
CA TRP A 88 -6.60 -14.26 -6.67
C TRP A 88 -6.73 -13.00 -5.80
N ALA A 89 -5.66 -12.61 -5.09
CA ALA A 89 -5.67 -11.41 -4.25
C ALA A 89 -5.95 -10.14 -5.05
N SER A 90 -5.30 -9.98 -6.21
CA SER A 90 -5.51 -8.83 -7.10
C SER A 90 -6.96 -8.76 -7.60
N TYR A 91 -7.48 -9.87 -8.13
CA TYR A 91 -8.79 -9.88 -8.79
C TYR A 91 -9.96 -9.91 -7.81
N PHE A 92 -9.93 -10.78 -6.80
CA PHE A 92 -11.06 -11.00 -5.90
C PHE A 92 -11.02 -10.12 -4.66
N VAL A 93 -9.83 -9.82 -4.11
CA VAL A 93 -9.71 -9.03 -2.88
C VAL A 93 -9.59 -7.55 -3.21
N LEU A 94 -8.63 -7.17 -4.05
CA LEU A 94 -8.35 -5.76 -4.36
C LEU A 94 -9.28 -5.20 -5.44
N LYS A 95 -9.95 -6.06 -6.23
CA LYS A 95 -10.72 -5.68 -7.43
C LYS A 95 -9.91 -4.79 -8.38
N ALA A 96 -8.60 -5.01 -8.42
CA ALA A 96 -7.64 -4.27 -9.21
C ALA A 96 -6.85 -5.23 -10.11
N PHE A 97 -6.59 -4.82 -11.34
CA PHE A 97 -5.88 -5.58 -12.35
C PHE A 97 -4.56 -4.88 -12.68
N CYS A 98 -3.45 -5.50 -12.29
CA CYS A 98 -2.12 -5.02 -12.59
C CYS A 98 -1.59 -5.69 -13.86
N VAL A 99 -1.45 -4.90 -14.95
CA VAL A 99 -0.95 -5.40 -16.25
C VAL A 99 0.45 -6.00 -16.13
N LEU A 100 1.33 -5.37 -15.34
CA LEU A 100 2.70 -5.87 -15.14
C LEU A 100 2.71 -7.22 -14.42
N CYS A 101 1.86 -7.39 -13.40
CA CYS A 101 1.70 -8.67 -12.74
C CYS A 101 1.09 -9.72 -13.69
N ALA A 102 0.10 -9.34 -14.50
CA ALA A 102 -0.48 -10.27 -15.47
C ALA A 102 0.57 -10.81 -16.47
N ILE A 103 1.48 -9.95 -16.93
CA ILE A 103 2.60 -10.37 -17.79
C ILE A 103 3.51 -11.37 -17.06
N THR A 104 3.88 -11.09 -15.80
CA THR A 104 4.73 -12.03 -15.05
C THR A 104 4.01 -13.34 -14.76
N TYR A 105 2.70 -13.32 -14.53
CA TYR A 105 1.89 -14.53 -14.32
C TYR A 105 1.89 -15.41 -15.57
N VAL A 106 1.63 -14.82 -16.74
CA VAL A 106 1.69 -15.54 -18.03
C VAL A 106 3.09 -16.11 -18.27
N ALA A 107 4.15 -15.36 -17.98
CA ALA A 107 5.52 -15.84 -18.11
C ALA A 107 5.82 -17.03 -17.19
N VAL A 108 5.39 -16.99 -15.91
CA VAL A 108 5.57 -18.11 -14.97
C VAL A 108 4.80 -19.35 -15.42
N ILE A 109 3.56 -19.18 -15.88
CA ILE A 109 2.74 -20.29 -16.42
C ILE A 109 3.43 -20.92 -17.64
N ALA A 110 3.94 -20.10 -18.57
CA ALA A 110 4.65 -20.58 -19.74
C ALA A 110 5.93 -21.35 -19.36
N ILE A 111 6.73 -20.83 -18.41
CA ILE A 111 7.92 -21.51 -17.90
C ILE A 111 7.55 -22.86 -17.27
N PHE A 112 6.47 -22.93 -16.49
CA PHE A 112 5.99 -24.17 -15.89
C PHE A 112 5.61 -25.22 -16.94
N ILE A 113 4.84 -24.83 -17.96
CA ILE A 113 4.42 -25.73 -19.05
C ILE A 113 5.63 -26.22 -19.85
N ILE A 114 6.53 -25.32 -20.26
CA ILE A 114 7.69 -25.65 -21.09
C ILE A 114 8.67 -26.54 -20.32
N SER A 115 8.99 -26.19 -19.07
CA SER A 115 9.92 -26.96 -18.24
C SER A 115 9.35 -28.33 -17.85
N GLY A 116 8.04 -28.42 -17.60
CA GLY A 116 7.34 -29.69 -17.36
C GLY A 116 7.42 -30.62 -18.58
N GLY A 117 7.14 -30.09 -19.78
CA GLY A 117 7.26 -30.86 -21.03
C GLY A 117 8.69 -31.25 -21.41
N ALA A 118 9.69 -30.46 -21.00
CA ALA A 118 11.10 -30.74 -21.24
C ALA A 118 11.74 -31.66 -20.18
N THR A 119 11.03 -31.99 -19.10
CA THR A 119 11.56 -32.86 -18.04
C THR A 119 11.40 -34.33 -18.45
N THR A 120 12.53 -35.02 -18.65
CA THR A 120 12.55 -36.41 -19.18
C THR A 120 12.69 -37.48 -18.09
N PHE A 121 12.74 -37.10 -16.82
CA PHE A 121 12.98 -38.00 -15.70
C PHE A 121 11.95 -37.81 -14.57
N PRO A 122 11.72 -38.84 -13.73
CA PRO A 122 10.77 -38.72 -12.63
C PRO A 122 11.25 -37.72 -11.56
N MET A 123 10.35 -36.82 -11.15
CA MET A 123 10.61 -35.76 -10.15
C MET A 123 11.05 -36.30 -8.78
N THR A 124 10.72 -37.56 -8.46
CA THR A 124 11.16 -38.24 -7.24
C THR A 124 12.69 -38.43 -7.18
N THR A 125 13.38 -38.39 -8.33
CA THR A 125 14.85 -38.54 -8.40
C THR A 125 15.60 -37.21 -8.28
N LEU A 126 14.88 -36.08 -8.28
CA LEU A 126 15.43 -34.74 -8.28
C LEU A 126 16.30 -34.43 -7.05
N PRO A 127 15.97 -34.84 -5.80
CA PRO A 127 16.83 -34.56 -4.65
C PRO A 127 18.22 -35.21 -4.76
N ARG A 128 18.29 -36.47 -5.18
CA ARG A 128 19.57 -37.17 -5.36
C ARG A 128 20.41 -36.57 -6.48
N ARG A 129 19.76 -36.11 -7.56
CA ARG A 129 20.41 -35.40 -8.67
C ARG A 129 20.91 -34.03 -8.23
N ALA A 130 20.12 -33.28 -7.46
CA ALA A 130 20.48 -31.98 -6.91
C ALA A 130 21.73 -32.06 -6.02
N LEU A 131 21.84 -33.07 -5.14
CA LEU A 131 23.05 -33.27 -4.33
C LEU A 131 24.30 -33.55 -5.17
N ARG A 132 24.16 -34.32 -6.26
CA ARG A 132 25.26 -34.64 -7.17
C ARG A 132 25.69 -33.40 -7.96
N ASP A 133 24.71 -32.66 -8.48
CA ASP A 133 24.92 -31.44 -9.25
C ASP A 133 25.47 -30.31 -8.38
N LEU A 134 25.06 -30.20 -7.11
CA LEU A 134 25.64 -29.25 -6.17
C LEU A 134 27.11 -29.52 -5.92
N ARG A 135 27.51 -30.80 -5.80
CA ARG A 135 28.91 -31.18 -5.65
C ARG A 135 29.73 -30.80 -6.89
N THR A 136 29.20 -31.02 -8.09
CA THR A 136 29.89 -30.63 -9.33
C THR A 136 29.91 -29.12 -9.54
N LEU A 137 28.87 -28.41 -9.11
CA LEU A 137 28.77 -26.94 -9.12
C LEU A 137 29.86 -26.31 -8.26
N VAL A 138 30.09 -26.83 -7.04
CA VAL A 138 31.12 -26.34 -6.12
C VAL A 138 32.54 -26.63 -6.63
N THR A 139 32.72 -27.70 -7.41
CA THR A 139 34.02 -28.04 -8.00
C THR A 139 34.31 -27.30 -9.32
N SER A 140 33.32 -26.66 -9.93
CA SER A 140 33.48 -25.93 -11.20
C SER A 140 33.74 -24.45 -10.92
N PRO A 141 34.91 -23.90 -11.31
CA PRO A 141 35.26 -22.52 -11.01
C PRO A 141 34.29 -21.52 -11.65
N ILE A 142 33.81 -21.82 -12.87
CA ILE A 142 32.85 -20.96 -13.58
C ILE A 142 31.48 -21.00 -12.88
N ALA A 143 31.01 -22.18 -12.49
CA ALA A 143 29.71 -22.30 -11.85
C ALA A 143 29.70 -21.68 -10.44
N LEU A 144 30.80 -21.81 -9.71
CA LEU A 144 31.00 -21.17 -8.41
C LEU A 144 31.02 -19.64 -8.54
N VAL A 145 31.71 -19.08 -9.54
CA VAL A 145 31.68 -17.62 -9.80
C VAL A 145 30.27 -17.15 -10.13
N VAL A 146 29.52 -17.86 -10.99
CA VAL A 146 28.14 -17.50 -11.33
C VAL A 146 27.23 -17.56 -10.10
N LEU A 147 27.38 -18.59 -9.26
CA LEU A 147 26.63 -18.72 -8.01
C LEU A 147 26.96 -17.58 -7.03
N LEU A 148 28.24 -17.26 -6.84
CA LEU A 148 28.67 -16.17 -5.97
C LEU A 148 28.18 -14.81 -6.47
N LEU A 149 28.20 -14.57 -7.79
CA LEU A 149 27.65 -13.36 -8.38
C LEU A 149 26.13 -13.27 -8.18
N PHE A 150 25.40 -14.37 -8.35
CA PHE A 150 23.96 -14.41 -8.09
C PHE A 150 23.64 -14.16 -6.62
N LEU A 151 24.32 -14.84 -5.70
CA LEU A 151 24.10 -14.69 -4.25
C LEU A 151 24.52 -13.30 -3.75
N GLY A 152 25.66 -12.79 -4.21
CA GLY A 152 26.13 -11.44 -3.89
C GLY A 152 25.21 -10.37 -4.45
N GLY A 153 24.76 -10.53 -5.70
CA GLY A 153 23.78 -9.64 -6.33
C GLY A 153 22.43 -9.66 -5.63
N ALA A 154 21.92 -10.85 -5.28
CA ALA A 154 20.67 -11.02 -4.53
C ALA A 154 20.77 -10.41 -3.12
N GLY A 155 21.88 -10.64 -2.41
CA GLY A 155 22.15 -10.07 -1.10
C GLY A 155 22.25 -8.55 -1.13
N ALA A 156 22.96 -7.99 -2.12
CA ALA A 156 23.02 -6.55 -2.32
C ALA A 156 21.65 -5.96 -2.66
N LEU A 157 20.89 -6.58 -3.57
CA LEU A 157 19.53 -6.13 -3.89
C LEU A 157 18.67 -6.10 -2.63
N LEU A 158 18.67 -7.18 -1.83
CA LEU A 158 17.90 -7.27 -0.59
C LEU A 158 18.36 -6.24 0.46
N ALA A 159 19.66 -6.01 0.62
CA ALA A 159 20.18 -5.11 1.64
C ALA A 159 19.95 -3.62 1.30
N TYR A 160 20.07 -3.24 0.03
CA TYR A 160 20.00 -1.85 -0.41
C TYR A 160 18.63 -1.45 -0.95
N PHE A 161 17.68 -2.38 -1.13
CA PHE A 161 16.34 -1.99 -1.55
C PHE A 161 15.66 -1.17 -0.45
N PRO A 162 14.98 -0.06 -0.79
CA PRO A 162 14.20 0.70 0.19
C PRO A 162 13.09 -0.19 0.78
N HIS A 163 13.10 -0.41 2.10
CA HIS A 163 12.09 -1.20 2.80
C HIS A 163 10.97 -0.30 3.30
N ALA A 164 9.71 -0.74 3.14
CA ALA A 164 8.53 0.04 3.50
C ALA A 164 8.24 0.13 5.02
N GLY A 165 9.14 -0.31 5.91
CA GLY A 165 8.80 -0.61 7.32
C GLY A 165 9.81 -0.24 8.41
N GLY A 166 10.82 0.60 8.13
CA GLY A 166 11.79 1.01 9.16
C GLY A 166 11.39 2.31 9.89
N SER A 167 10.37 2.30 10.74
CA SER A 167 10.06 3.44 11.61
C SER A 167 10.65 3.25 13.01
N THR A 168 11.86 3.76 13.23
CA THR A 168 12.36 4.06 14.57
C THR A 168 11.54 5.22 15.15
N GLN A 169 10.90 4.97 16.30
CA GLN A 169 10.30 6.01 17.14
C GLN A 169 11.39 6.97 17.62
N GLY A 170 11.27 8.25 17.25
CA GLY A 170 12.14 9.33 17.70
C GLY A 170 12.43 10.33 16.58
N ALA A 171 11.79 11.50 16.67
CA ALA A 171 11.74 12.59 15.69
C ALA A 171 10.80 12.35 14.49
N ALA A 172 9.99 13.37 14.19
CA ALA A 172 9.17 13.39 12.98
C ALA A 172 10.09 13.14 11.77
N PRO A 173 9.80 12.16 10.90
CA PRO A 173 10.64 11.87 9.75
C PRO A 173 10.88 13.17 8.95
N SER A 174 12.16 13.57 8.84
CA SER A 174 12.54 14.74 8.07
C SER A 174 12.59 14.33 6.61
N TYR A 175 11.63 14.86 5.88
CA TYR A 175 11.41 14.56 4.49
C TYR A 175 12.15 15.61 3.63
N PRO A 176 13.13 15.23 2.78
CA PRO A 176 13.90 16.20 2.01
C PRO A 176 12.97 16.99 1.09
N PRO A 177 13.11 18.33 1.01
CA PRO A 177 12.20 19.17 0.24
C PRO A 177 12.22 18.81 -1.25
N LEU A 178 11.10 19.02 -1.93
CA LEU A 178 11.00 18.80 -3.38
C LEU A 178 12.02 19.66 -4.13
N THR A 179 12.75 19.03 -5.06
CA THR A 179 13.60 19.71 -6.04
C THR A 179 12.77 20.63 -6.95
N SER A 180 13.43 21.57 -7.64
CA SER A 180 12.77 22.46 -8.59
C SER A 180 12.01 21.70 -9.68
N GLU A 181 12.60 20.64 -10.22
CA GLU A 181 11.98 19.79 -11.24
C GLU A 181 10.75 19.06 -10.69
N GLN A 182 10.84 18.49 -9.48
CA GLN A 182 9.71 17.83 -8.83
C GLN A 182 8.57 18.82 -8.54
N ARG A 183 8.87 20.06 -8.15
CA ARG A 183 7.85 21.11 -7.93
C ARG A 183 7.10 21.44 -9.21
N VAL A 184 7.81 21.59 -10.34
CA VAL A 184 7.19 21.87 -11.64
C VAL A 184 6.30 20.70 -12.07
N SER A 185 6.77 19.46 -11.88
CA SER A 185 5.99 18.26 -12.19
C SER A 185 4.74 18.14 -11.30
N LEU A 186 4.89 18.42 -10.00
CA LEU A 186 3.77 18.44 -9.05
C LEU A 186 2.72 19.48 -9.44
N GLU A 187 3.14 20.70 -9.78
CA GLU A 187 2.24 21.77 -10.20
C GLU A 187 1.45 21.37 -11.46
N LYS A 188 2.14 20.87 -12.49
CA LYS A 188 1.49 20.39 -13.72
C LYS A 188 0.48 19.27 -13.45
N TRP A 189 0.84 18.30 -12.61
CA TRP A 189 -0.06 17.22 -12.23
C TRP A 189 -1.26 17.74 -11.43
N TRP A 190 -1.03 18.69 -10.52
CA TRP A 190 -2.07 19.27 -9.67
C TRP A 190 -3.11 20.06 -10.49
N ASP A 191 -2.64 20.79 -11.51
CA ASP A 191 -3.49 21.62 -12.37
C ASP A 191 -4.52 20.84 -13.16
N VAL A 192 -4.16 19.63 -13.59
CA VAL A 192 -5.06 18.75 -14.35
C VAL A 192 -6.03 17.95 -13.47
N GLN A 193 -5.88 17.99 -12.13
CA GLN A 193 -6.82 17.31 -11.24
C GLN A 193 -8.22 17.95 -11.32
N PRO A 194 -9.30 17.17 -11.38
CA PRO A 194 -10.65 17.74 -11.28
C PRO A 194 -10.82 18.51 -9.97
N LYS A 195 -11.31 19.74 -10.06
CA LYS A 195 -11.72 20.54 -8.91
C LYS A 195 -13.24 20.51 -8.82
N ILE A 196 -13.74 20.12 -7.66
CA ILE A 196 -15.19 20.10 -7.36
C ILE A 196 -15.50 21.10 -6.26
N ASP A 197 -16.72 21.64 -6.30
CA ASP A 197 -17.24 22.43 -5.21
C ASP A 197 -17.65 21.49 -4.07
N ILE A 198 -17.04 21.68 -2.90
CA ILE A 198 -17.35 20.91 -1.71
C ILE A 198 -18.45 21.65 -0.97
N PRO A 199 -19.59 21.01 -0.63
CA PRO A 199 -20.69 21.64 0.09
C PRO A 199 -20.36 21.73 1.59
N ILE A 200 -19.31 22.47 1.92
CA ILE A 200 -18.93 22.87 3.27
C ILE A 200 -18.95 24.40 3.36
N PRO A 201 -19.31 24.98 4.52
CA PRO A 201 -19.24 26.43 4.70
C PRO A 201 -17.84 26.97 4.43
N ASP A 202 -17.76 28.23 4.00
CA ASP A 202 -16.47 28.92 3.90
C ASP A 202 -15.76 28.87 5.27
N GLN A 203 -14.53 28.39 5.25
CA GLN A 203 -13.70 28.27 6.45
C GLN A 203 -12.88 29.53 6.72
N HIS A 204 -12.99 30.56 5.85
CA HIS A 204 -12.27 31.82 5.93
C HIS A 204 -10.74 31.65 6.01
N VAL A 205 -10.22 30.62 5.34
CA VAL A 205 -8.80 30.31 5.20
C VAL A 205 -8.45 30.07 3.73
N LYS A 206 -7.17 30.20 3.40
CA LYS A 206 -6.67 30.05 2.02
C LYS A 206 -6.68 28.61 1.52
N VAL A 207 -6.50 27.65 2.43
CA VAL A 207 -6.46 26.23 2.12
C VAL A 207 -7.39 25.46 3.05
N VAL A 208 -8.32 24.71 2.48
CA VAL A 208 -9.15 23.77 3.22
C VAL A 208 -8.76 22.35 2.83
N VAL A 209 -8.42 21.54 3.82
CA VAL A 209 -8.12 20.11 3.66
C VAL A 209 -9.24 19.31 4.30
N LEU A 210 -10.06 18.66 3.50
CA LEU A 210 -11.10 17.74 3.95
C LEU A 210 -10.60 16.30 3.83
N LYS A 211 -10.60 15.51 4.91
CA LYS A 211 -10.20 14.10 4.92
C LYS A 211 -11.39 13.21 5.24
N PHE A 212 -11.66 12.24 4.39
CA PHE A 212 -12.51 11.09 4.70
C PHE A 212 -11.65 9.93 5.18
N SER A 213 -11.97 9.40 6.37
CA SER A 213 -11.12 8.44 7.05
C SER A 213 -11.93 7.36 7.76
N ASP A 214 -11.31 6.19 7.87
CA ASP A 214 -11.81 5.04 8.62
C ASP A 214 -10.80 4.68 9.70
N TYR A 215 -11.29 4.47 10.93
CA TYR A 215 -10.48 4.10 12.08
C TYR A 215 -9.89 2.69 12.04
N MET A 216 -10.43 1.75 11.26
CA MET A 216 -9.85 0.42 11.05
C MET A 216 -8.95 0.34 9.81
N CYS A 217 -8.92 1.37 8.96
CA CYS A 217 -8.10 1.38 7.76
C CYS A 217 -6.61 1.63 8.09
N PRO A 218 -5.69 0.70 7.75
CA PRO A 218 -4.25 0.88 8.03
C PRO A 218 -3.64 2.10 7.34
N HIS A 219 -4.09 2.42 6.11
CA HIS A 219 -3.62 3.59 5.38
C HIS A 219 -4.11 4.91 6.01
N CYS A 220 -5.27 4.90 6.68
CA CYS A 220 -5.74 6.08 7.41
C CYS A 220 -4.83 6.41 8.59
N ARG A 221 -4.46 5.39 9.37
CA ARG A 221 -3.47 5.51 10.44
C ARG A 221 -2.13 6.02 9.90
N GLN A 222 -1.61 5.39 8.85
CA GLN A 222 -0.35 5.82 8.23
C GLN A 222 -0.41 7.29 7.81
N SER A 223 -1.50 7.73 7.16
CA SER A 223 -1.64 9.13 6.75
C SER A 223 -1.72 10.10 7.94
N GLU A 224 -2.25 9.66 9.08
CA GLU A 224 -2.33 10.46 10.29
C GLU A 224 -0.93 10.67 10.89
N GLU A 225 -0.14 9.59 10.98
CA GLU A 225 1.26 9.64 11.43
C GLU A 225 2.10 10.56 10.54
N LEU A 226 1.82 10.59 9.23
CA LEU A 226 2.60 11.34 8.25
C LEU A 226 2.21 12.81 8.14
N TYR A 227 0.93 13.16 8.17
CA TYR A 227 0.46 14.49 7.79
C TYR A 227 0.03 15.37 8.96
N ARG A 228 -0.25 14.79 10.13
CA ARG A 228 -0.78 15.56 11.27
C ARG A 228 0.09 16.78 11.60
N SER A 229 1.40 16.57 11.72
CA SER A 229 2.35 17.64 12.05
C SER A 229 2.42 18.73 10.96
N ILE A 230 2.24 18.35 9.69
CA ILE A 230 2.19 19.28 8.57
C ILE A 230 0.93 20.14 8.69
N PHE A 231 -0.24 19.53 8.76
CA PHE A 231 -1.50 20.28 8.84
C PHE A 231 -1.56 21.16 10.08
N ALA A 232 -1.19 20.64 11.25
CA ALA A 232 -1.17 21.40 12.50
C ALA A 232 -0.28 22.65 12.42
N ARG A 233 0.89 22.57 11.77
CA ARG A 233 1.78 23.72 11.56
C ARG A 233 1.14 24.81 10.69
N TYR A 234 0.42 24.44 9.63
CA TYR A 234 -0.26 25.40 8.75
C TYR A 234 -1.55 25.96 9.39
N GLU A 235 -2.28 25.15 10.17
CA GLU A 235 -3.43 25.61 10.96
C GLU A 235 -3.01 26.61 12.04
N ALA A 236 -1.95 26.32 12.79
CA ALA A 236 -1.41 27.23 13.80
C ALA A 236 -0.94 28.58 13.20
N ALA A 237 -0.56 28.58 11.93
CA ALA A 237 -0.19 29.79 11.18
C ALA A 237 -1.40 30.53 10.56
N GLY A 238 -2.64 30.05 10.77
CA GLY A 238 -3.87 30.63 10.20
C GLY A 238 -3.96 30.50 8.67
N LYS A 239 -3.22 29.57 8.07
CA LYS A 239 -3.11 29.42 6.60
C LYS A 239 -4.03 28.34 6.05
N LEU A 240 -4.36 27.35 6.88
CA LEU A 240 -5.06 26.14 6.50
C LEU A 240 -6.15 25.83 7.52
N LYS A 241 -7.19 25.10 7.11
CA LYS A 241 -8.15 24.45 8.00
C LYS A 241 -8.23 22.97 7.64
N TYR A 242 -8.00 22.10 8.63
CA TYR A 242 -8.15 20.66 8.48
C TYR A 242 -9.51 20.22 9.00
N LEU A 243 -10.24 19.48 8.15
CA LEU A 243 -11.57 18.98 8.42
C LEU A 243 -11.55 17.45 8.31
N PHE A 244 -11.79 16.77 9.41
CA PHE A 244 -11.94 15.32 9.43
C PHE A 244 -13.41 14.93 9.22
N LYS A 245 -13.63 13.89 8.40
CA LYS A 245 -14.93 13.30 8.13
C LYS A 245 -14.88 11.79 8.30
N HIS A 246 -15.86 11.28 9.03
CA HIS A 246 -15.99 9.85 9.24
C HIS A 246 -16.47 9.17 7.95
N PHE A 247 -15.71 8.16 7.49
CA PHE A 247 -16.11 7.31 6.36
C PHE A 247 -15.83 5.84 6.67
N PRO A 248 -16.56 5.22 7.61
CA PRO A 248 -16.39 3.81 7.96
C PRO A 248 -16.56 2.92 6.73
N LEU A 249 -15.66 1.98 6.50
CA LEU A 249 -15.81 0.92 5.51
C LEU A 249 -16.59 -0.23 6.13
N GLU A 250 -17.81 0.09 6.58
CA GLU A 250 -18.72 -0.79 7.28
C GLU A 250 -20.18 -0.51 6.86
N PRO A 251 -20.94 -1.53 6.41
CA PRO A 251 -22.28 -1.33 5.85
C PRO A 251 -23.33 -0.77 6.82
N GLU A 252 -23.17 -0.96 8.14
CA GLU A 252 -24.15 -0.51 9.14
C GLU A 252 -24.39 1.01 9.10
N CYS A 253 -23.31 1.77 8.93
CA CYS A 253 -23.33 3.24 8.96
C CYS A 253 -22.88 3.89 7.66
N ASN A 254 -22.43 3.12 6.68
CA ASN A 254 -22.03 3.65 5.37
C ASN A 254 -22.56 2.80 4.21
N SER A 255 -23.66 3.25 3.60
CA SER A 255 -24.23 2.62 2.41
C SER A 255 -23.34 2.69 1.17
N ASN A 256 -22.33 3.57 1.16
CA ASN A 256 -21.35 3.67 0.08
C ASN A 256 -20.22 2.61 0.20
N ALA A 257 -20.19 1.86 1.30
CA ALA A 257 -19.24 0.77 1.53
C ALA A 257 -19.96 -0.57 1.80
N PRO A 258 -20.81 -1.07 0.86
CA PRO A 258 -21.68 -2.24 1.11
C PRO A 258 -20.92 -3.56 1.26
N ALA A 259 -19.67 -3.62 0.82
CA ALA A 259 -18.78 -4.78 0.98
C ALA A 259 -17.71 -4.56 2.07
N GLY A 260 -17.91 -3.54 2.91
CA GLY A 260 -17.01 -3.22 4.01
C GLY A 260 -16.94 -4.34 5.05
N THR A 261 -15.73 -4.62 5.54
CA THR A 261 -15.47 -5.70 6.53
C THR A 261 -14.85 -5.15 7.82
N HIS A 262 -14.87 -3.83 8.01
CA HIS A 262 -14.28 -3.20 9.17
C HIS A 262 -15.30 -3.10 10.33
N PHE A 263 -15.66 -4.24 10.92
CA PHE A 263 -16.81 -4.44 11.82
C PHE A 263 -16.84 -3.69 13.18
N ALA A 264 -15.95 -2.72 13.39
CA ALA A 264 -15.95 -1.87 14.58
C ALA A 264 -15.77 -0.38 14.22
N SER A 265 -15.90 -0.03 12.94
CA SER A 265 -15.59 1.29 12.42
C SER A 265 -16.72 2.29 12.68
N CYS A 266 -17.95 1.80 12.65
CA CYS A 266 -19.13 2.56 13.05
C CYS A 266 -19.03 2.94 14.53
N GLU A 267 -18.71 1.99 15.41
CA GLU A 267 -18.52 2.28 16.84
C GLU A 267 -17.31 3.15 17.09
N ALA A 268 -16.17 2.91 16.43
CA ALA A 268 -14.98 3.74 16.59
C ALA A 268 -15.26 5.20 16.21
N SER A 269 -15.98 5.41 15.10
CA SER A 269 -16.37 6.75 14.65
C SER A 269 -17.36 7.40 15.62
N ALA A 270 -18.39 6.66 16.05
CA ALA A 270 -19.36 7.13 17.03
C ALA A 270 -18.70 7.46 18.38
N ALA A 271 -17.71 6.67 18.82
CA ALA A 271 -16.96 6.92 20.05
C ALA A 271 -16.24 8.27 20.01
N VAL A 272 -15.58 8.58 18.89
CA VAL A 272 -14.89 9.86 18.69
C VAL A 272 -15.88 11.02 18.64
N VAL A 273 -17.03 10.86 17.97
CA VAL A 273 -18.12 11.86 18.02
C VAL A 273 -18.58 12.08 19.47
N MET A 274 -18.73 11.02 20.26
CA MET A 274 -19.14 11.13 21.68
C MET A 274 -18.11 11.80 22.57
N ALA A 275 -16.83 11.70 22.23
CA ALA A 275 -15.71 12.30 22.96
C ALA A 275 -15.59 13.82 22.75
N ARG A 276 -16.24 14.37 21.71
CA ARG A 276 -16.15 15.79 21.33
C ARG A 276 -16.55 16.80 22.39
N PRO A 277 -17.71 16.66 23.07
CA PRO A 277 -18.08 17.62 24.11
C PRO A 277 -17.08 17.70 25.27
N ALA A 278 -16.24 16.68 25.46
CA ALA A 278 -15.20 16.63 26.48
C ALA A 278 -13.81 17.07 25.96
N GLY A 279 -13.68 17.42 24.68
CA GLY A 279 -12.38 17.74 24.05
C GLY A 279 -11.42 16.55 24.02
N LYS A 280 -11.95 15.32 23.91
CA LYS A 280 -11.19 14.06 23.98
C LYS A 280 -11.12 13.32 22.65
N GLU A 281 -11.52 13.95 21.55
CA GLU A 281 -11.51 13.34 20.22
C GLU A 281 -10.11 12.91 19.84
N GLU A 282 -9.13 13.82 19.90
CA GLU A 282 -7.76 13.54 19.47
C GLU A 282 -7.16 12.39 20.28
N ALA A 283 -7.29 12.43 21.61
CA ALA A 283 -6.78 11.37 22.48
C ALA A 283 -7.41 10.01 22.18
N LEU A 284 -8.72 9.97 21.92
CA LEU A 284 -9.41 8.72 21.58
C LEU A 284 -9.06 8.24 20.17
N SER A 285 -9.01 9.13 19.18
CA SER A 285 -8.58 8.83 17.81
C SER A 285 -7.17 8.23 17.79
N ASP A 286 -6.23 8.81 18.56
CA ASP A 286 -4.86 8.31 18.66
C ASP A 286 -4.79 6.92 19.28
N TRP A 287 -5.57 6.69 20.34
CA TRP A 287 -5.68 5.38 20.93
C TRP A 287 -6.22 4.36 19.92
N ILE A 288 -7.30 4.70 19.20
CA ILE A 288 -7.92 3.81 18.22
C ILE A 288 -6.95 3.47 17.09
N PHE A 289 -6.28 4.48 16.52
CA PHE A 289 -5.30 4.26 15.45
C PHE A 289 -4.11 3.40 15.93
N THR A 290 -3.63 3.62 17.14
CA THR A 290 -2.53 2.82 17.72
C THR A 290 -2.92 1.36 17.95
N ASN A 291 -4.19 1.09 18.28
CA ASN A 291 -4.70 -0.23 18.65
C ASN A 291 -5.50 -0.94 17.54
N GLN A 292 -5.37 -0.50 16.28
CA GLN A 292 -6.14 -1.00 15.13
C GLN A 292 -6.21 -2.52 14.99
N ALA A 293 -5.11 -3.24 15.22
CA ALA A 293 -5.05 -4.69 15.01
C ALA A 293 -5.95 -5.49 15.96
N GLY A 294 -6.24 -4.95 17.16
CA GLY A 294 -7.12 -5.55 18.16
C GLY A 294 -8.49 -4.87 18.27
N LEU A 295 -8.83 -4.01 17.30
CA LEU A 295 -10.05 -3.21 17.40
C LEU A 295 -11.29 -4.08 17.24
N THR A 296 -12.13 -4.05 18.26
CA THR A 296 -13.43 -4.72 18.32
C THR A 296 -14.43 -3.76 18.94
N VAL A 297 -15.73 -4.01 18.75
CA VAL A 297 -16.80 -3.20 19.37
C VAL A 297 -16.61 -3.06 20.88
N SER A 298 -16.26 -4.15 21.57
CA SER A 298 -16.02 -4.12 23.02
C SER A 298 -14.77 -3.31 23.39
N ALA A 299 -13.68 -3.45 22.64
CA ALA A 299 -12.47 -2.65 22.85
C ALA A 299 -12.71 -1.16 22.63
N VAL A 300 -13.49 -0.79 21.61
CA VAL A 300 -13.88 0.61 21.36
C VAL A 300 -14.70 1.17 22.52
N LYS A 301 -15.72 0.44 23.00
CA LYS A 301 -16.53 0.88 24.15
C LYS A 301 -15.70 1.05 25.41
N GLN A 302 -14.73 0.15 25.62
CA GLN A 302 -13.81 0.25 26.75
C GLN A 302 -12.91 1.49 26.62
N ALA A 303 -12.31 1.72 25.46
CA ALA A 303 -11.49 2.90 25.22
C ALA A 303 -12.27 4.22 25.31
N ALA A 304 -13.52 4.24 24.83
CA ALA A 304 -14.40 5.39 24.96
C ALA A 304 -14.62 5.76 26.44
N ARG A 305 -14.76 4.77 27.32
CA ARG A 305 -14.82 4.97 28.78
C ARG A 305 -13.48 5.44 29.34
N ASP A 306 -12.41 4.69 29.09
CA ASP A 306 -11.14 4.88 29.79
C ASP A 306 -10.37 6.12 29.33
N VAL A 307 -10.43 6.43 28.03
CA VAL A 307 -9.68 7.53 27.40
C VAL A 307 -10.52 8.82 27.35
N ALA A 308 -11.82 8.69 27.04
CA ALA A 308 -12.69 9.83 26.79
C ALA A 308 -13.81 10.03 27.83
N GLY A 309 -13.93 9.16 28.84
CA GLY A 309 -14.94 9.28 29.90
C GLY A 309 -16.39 9.01 29.44
N VAL A 310 -16.59 8.35 28.29
CA VAL A 310 -17.92 8.06 27.73
C VAL A 310 -18.51 6.82 28.40
N THR A 311 -19.22 6.99 29.51
CA THR A 311 -19.81 5.89 30.29
C THR A 311 -21.14 5.38 29.75
N ASN A 312 -21.90 6.23 29.05
CA ASN A 312 -23.23 5.94 28.51
C ASN A 312 -23.21 5.71 26.98
N PHE A 313 -22.26 4.91 26.51
CA PHE A 313 -22.04 4.67 25.08
C PHE A 313 -23.31 4.21 24.36
N ASP A 314 -23.97 3.17 24.86
CA ASP A 314 -25.12 2.54 24.20
C ASP A 314 -26.31 3.49 24.08
N GLU A 315 -26.55 4.33 25.09
CA GLU A 315 -27.61 5.34 25.07
C GLU A 315 -27.35 6.43 24.03
N ARG A 316 -26.08 6.83 23.86
CA ARG A 316 -25.66 7.91 22.94
C ARG A 316 -25.39 7.40 21.52
N TYR A 317 -25.29 6.09 21.32
CA TYR A 317 -24.85 5.48 20.06
C TYR A 317 -25.67 5.94 18.86
N ALA A 318 -27.00 5.84 18.93
CA ALA A 318 -27.86 6.22 17.81
C ALA A 318 -27.68 7.69 17.37
N GLY A 319 -27.51 8.61 18.34
CA GLY A 319 -27.29 10.03 18.05
C GLY A 319 -25.93 10.29 17.43
N ALA A 320 -24.87 9.69 17.96
CA ALA A 320 -23.52 9.83 17.40
C ALA A 320 -23.41 9.18 16.01
N LEU A 321 -24.04 8.03 15.82
CA LEU A 321 -24.07 7.31 14.54
C LEU A 321 -24.75 8.11 13.44
N GLN A 322 -25.74 8.94 13.77
CA GLN A 322 -26.38 9.83 12.79
C GLN A 322 -25.39 10.83 12.20
N GLU A 323 -24.48 11.38 13.01
CA GLU A 323 -23.42 12.26 12.51
C GLU A 323 -22.44 11.52 11.60
N VAL A 324 -22.04 10.31 12.00
CA VAL A 324 -21.19 9.44 11.17
C VAL A 324 -21.85 9.15 9.82
N LYS A 325 -23.15 8.88 9.79
CA LYS A 325 -23.92 8.67 8.56
C LYS A 325 -24.01 9.92 7.68
N MET A 326 -24.10 11.11 8.28
CA MET A 326 -24.08 12.38 7.52
C MET A 326 -22.72 12.61 6.87
N ASP A 327 -21.62 12.39 7.59
CA ASP A 327 -20.27 12.47 7.04
C ASP A 327 -20.06 11.45 5.91
N ALA A 328 -20.51 10.20 6.12
CA ALA A 328 -20.44 9.16 5.10
C ALA A 328 -21.28 9.51 3.86
N SER A 329 -22.45 10.12 4.05
CA SER A 329 -23.32 10.58 2.96
C SER A 329 -22.67 11.71 2.14
N LEU A 330 -21.98 12.65 2.80
CA LEU A 330 -21.16 13.65 2.12
C LEU A 330 -20.06 12.98 1.29
N GLY A 331 -19.39 11.97 1.84
CA GLY A 331 -18.41 11.19 1.09
C GLY A 331 -19.02 10.50 -0.13
N GLY A 332 -20.24 9.95 -0.01
CA GLY A 332 -21.01 9.40 -1.14
C GLY A 332 -21.30 10.42 -2.23
N LEU A 333 -21.77 11.62 -1.86
CA LEU A 333 -22.00 12.73 -2.79
C LEU A 333 -20.71 13.12 -3.53
N LEU A 334 -19.58 13.14 -2.82
CA LEU A 334 -18.26 13.44 -3.37
C LEU A 334 -17.59 12.22 -4.02
N GLN A 335 -18.30 11.10 -4.18
CA GLN A 335 -17.82 9.86 -4.81
C GLN A 335 -16.51 9.32 -4.20
N VAL A 336 -16.43 9.32 -2.86
CA VAL A 336 -15.33 8.70 -2.13
C VAL A 336 -15.47 7.18 -2.24
N GLY A 337 -14.50 6.54 -2.90
CA GLY A 337 -14.47 5.09 -3.10
C GLY A 337 -13.49 4.33 -2.19
N SER A 338 -12.64 5.04 -1.45
CA SER A 338 -11.65 4.45 -0.54
C SER A 338 -11.17 5.44 0.51
N THR A 339 -10.52 4.94 1.57
CA THR A 339 -9.93 5.77 2.63
C THR A 339 -8.42 5.51 2.78
N PRO A 340 -7.61 6.54 3.09
CA PRO A 340 -8.01 7.93 3.23
C PRO A 340 -8.24 8.58 1.85
N THR A 341 -9.21 9.48 1.77
CA THR A 341 -9.37 10.38 0.62
C THR A 341 -9.37 11.80 1.13
N TYR A 342 -8.53 12.64 0.53
CA TYR A 342 -8.43 14.06 0.83
C TYR A 342 -9.02 14.89 -0.29
N PHE A 343 -9.55 16.06 0.05
CA PHE A 343 -9.81 17.14 -0.88
C PHE A 343 -9.08 18.39 -0.39
N ILE A 344 -8.17 18.91 -1.20
CA ILE A 344 -7.44 20.14 -0.93
C ILE A 344 -8.00 21.20 -1.86
N ASN A 345 -8.73 22.18 -1.32
CA ASN A 345 -9.46 23.19 -2.10
C ASN A 345 -10.30 22.57 -3.23
N GLY A 346 -11.01 21.47 -2.97
CA GLY A 346 -11.87 20.81 -3.95
C GLY A 346 -11.17 19.85 -4.92
N ARG A 347 -9.83 19.78 -4.94
CA ARG A 347 -9.10 18.79 -5.75
C ARG A 347 -8.82 17.53 -4.92
N ARG A 348 -9.11 16.37 -5.50
CA ARG A 348 -9.07 15.07 -4.80
C ARG A 348 -7.65 14.49 -4.76
N VAL A 349 -7.25 13.94 -3.61
CA VAL A 349 -6.05 13.11 -3.42
C VAL A 349 -6.48 11.80 -2.77
N VAL A 350 -6.24 10.67 -3.44
CA VAL A 350 -6.70 9.35 -2.98
C VAL A 350 -5.53 8.55 -2.43
N GLY A 351 -5.64 8.10 -1.18
CA GLY A 351 -4.60 7.31 -0.50
C GLY A 351 -3.53 8.16 0.17
N VAL A 352 -2.35 7.56 0.34
CA VAL A 352 -1.20 8.14 1.04
C VAL A 352 -0.11 8.49 0.04
N TYR A 353 0.20 9.78 -0.06
CA TYR A 353 1.31 10.35 -0.80
C TYR A 353 2.48 10.66 0.14
N PRO A 354 3.72 10.73 -0.37
CA PRO A 354 4.84 11.27 0.38
C PRO A 354 4.57 12.66 0.97
N PRO A 355 5.00 12.95 2.20
CA PRO A 355 4.61 14.18 2.89
C PRO A 355 5.06 15.49 2.21
N GLN A 356 6.17 15.48 1.48
CA GLN A 356 6.63 16.67 0.74
C GLN A 356 5.75 17.02 -0.44
N ALA A 357 5.08 16.03 -1.05
CA ALA A 357 4.12 16.29 -2.10
C ALA A 357 2.88 16.97 -1.53
N ILE A 358 2.37 16.49 -0.38
CA ILE A 358 1.27 17.13 0.34
C ILE A 358 1.63 18.55 0.75
N GLU A 359 2.81 18.75 1.34
CA GLU A 359 3.28 20.08 1.70
C GLU A 359 3.46 20.98 0.47
N GLY A 360 4.03 20.47 -0.62
CA GLY A 360 4.17 21.20 -1.88
C GLY A 360 2.84 21.63 -2.49
N ILE A 361 1.79 20.80 -2.39
CA ILE A 361 0.43 21.15 -2.81
C ILE A 361 -0.12 22.29 -1.94
N ILE A 362 0.04 22.21 -0.61
CA ILE A 362 -0.39 23.27 0.30
C ILE A 362 0.32 24.58 -0.02
N GLU A 363 1.64 24.56 -0.20
CA GLU A 363 2.43 25.75 -0.56
C GLU A 363 1.97 26.36 -1.89
N LEU A 364 1.68 25.52 -2.88
CA LEU A 364 1.18 25.93 -4.18
C LEU A 364 -0.20 26.62 -4.07
N GLU A 365 -1.14 26.02 -3.35
CA GLU A 365 -2.46 26.60 -3.12
C GLU A 365 -2.38 27.91 -2.31
N LEU A 366 -1.52 27.98 -1.30
CA LEU A 366 -1.26 29.21 -0.55
C LEU A 366 -0.70 30.33 -1.41
N LYS A 367 0.15 30.00 -2.39
CA LYS A 367 0.69 30.97 -3.35
C LYS A 367 -0.37 31.49 -4.31
N ARG A 368 -1.32 30.64 -4.72
CA ARG A 368 -2.43 30.98 -5.64
C ARG A 368 -3.54 31.78 -4.95
N ALA A 369 -3.70 31.64 -3.65
CA ALA A 369 -4.61 32.42 -2.82
C ALA A 369 -4.00 33.75 -2.32
N LYS A 370 -2.87 34.19 -2.88
CA LYS A 370 -2.36 35.56 -2.74
C LYS A 370 -2.96 36.41 -3.84
#